data_AF-A0A7W6HCS7-F1
#
_entry.id   AF-A0A7W6HCS7-F1
#
_cell.length_a   1.000
_cell.length_b   1.000
_cell.length_c   1.000
_cell.angle_alpha   90.00
_cell.angle_beta   90.00
_cell.angle_gamma   90.00
#
_symmetry.space_group_name_H-M   'P 1'
#
loop_
_entity.id
_entity.type
_entity.pdbx_description
1 polymer ?
#
loop_
_entity_poly.entity_id
_entity_poly.type
_entity_poly.pdbx_seq_one_letter_code
_entity_poly.pdbx_strand_id
1 'polypeptide(L)'
;MAIRKTHGSLGAFLWAHEPPASERPAAVDWEWLRANPVTPAATRLSKALKHAGFTFVGPTTIYAFMQSMGFVNDHVEGCCVRDECAAERAAFVRPASA
;
A
#
# COMPACT_ATOMS: atom_id res chain seq x y z
N MET A 1 1.44 -20.27 -3.18
CA MET A 1 1.18 -21.04 -4.41
C MET A 1 -0.10 -20.60 -5.14
N ALA A 2 -1.24 -20.43 -4.45
CA ALA A 2 -2.51 -20.01 -5.08
C ALA A 2 -2.43 -18.64 -5.78
N ILE A 3 -1.88 -17.60 -5.13
CA ILE A 3 -1.74 -16.26 -5.71
C ILE A 3 -0.97 -16.27 -7.04
N ARG A 4 0.15 -17.00 -7.10
CA ARG A 4 0.96 -17.11 -8.34
C ARG A 4 0.16 -17.70 -9.50
N LYS A 5 -0.77 -18.62 -9.23
CA LYS A 5 -1.60 -19.24 -10.27
C LYS A 5 -2.67 -18.29 -10.80
N THR A 6 -3.22 -17.41 -9.95
CA THR A 6 -4.33 -16.53 -10.33
C THR A 6 -3.91 -15.12 -10.75
N HIS A 7 -2.75 -14.65 -10.32
CA HIS A 7 -2.26 -13.28 -10.56
C HIS A 7 -0.87 -13.24 -11.22
N GLY A 8 -0.28 -14.39 -11.53
CA GLY A 8 1.07 -14.52 -12.08
C GLY A 8 2.20 -14.30 -11.06
N SER A 9 2.07 -13.34 -10.14
CA SER A 9 3.05 -13.06 -9.09
C SER A 9 2.43 -12.50 -7.81
N LEU A 10 3.17 -12.58 -6.69
CA LEU A 10 2.78 -11.90 -5.45
C LEU A 10 2.81 -10.38 -5.62
N GLY A 11 3.81 -9.85 -6.35
CA GLY A 11 3.93 -8.41 -6.60
C GLY A 11 2.71 -7.86 -7.32
N ALA A 12 2.29 -8.50 -8.41
CA ALA A 12 1.10 -8.08 -9.17
C ALA A 12 -0.17 -8.11 -8.32
N PHE A 13 -0.35 -9.17 -7.53
CA PHE A 13 -1.46 -9.26 -6.58
C PHE A 13 -1.46 -8.11 -5.57
N LEU A 14 -0.32 -7.80 -4.95
CA LEU A 14 -0.24 -6.76 -3.92
C LEU A 14 -0.44 -5.36 -4.52
N TRP A 15 0.22 -5.06 -5.65
CA TRP A 15 0.15 -3.74 -6.30
C TRP A 15 -1.21 -3.46 -6.94
N ALA A 16 -2.02 -4.49 -7.24
CA ALA A 16 -3.42 -4.31 -7.63
C ALA A 16 -4.29 -3.65 -6.54
N HIS A 17 -3.81 -3.60 -5.29
CA HIS A 17 -4.46 -2.93 -4.17
C HIS A 17 -3.87 -1.56 -3.83
N GLU A 18 -3.01 -0.99 -4.68
CA GLU A 18 -2.53 0.40 -4.52
C GLU A 18 -3.75 1.35 -4.44
N PRO A 19 -3.80 2.26 -3.45
CA PRO A 19 -4.93 3.17 -3.32
C PRO A 19 -4.94 4.16 -4.50
N PRO A 20 -6.11 4.44 -5.10
CA PRO A 20 -6.21 5.50 -6.09
C PRO A 20 -5.96 6.87 -5.43
N ALA A 21 -5.54 7.86 -6.22
CA ALA A 21 -5.29 9.21 -5.73
C ALA A 21 -6.51 9.83 -5.01
N SER A 22 -7.73 9.45 -5.40
CA SER A 22 -8.97 9.90 -4.76
C SER A 22 -9.17 9.40 -3.32
N GLU A 23 -8.47 8.33 -2.93
CA GLU A 23 -8.48 7.81 -1.55
C GLU A 23 -7.32 8.36 -0.69
N ARG A 24 -6.54 9.30 -1.23
CA ARG A 24 -5.33 9.82 -0.61
C ARG A 24 -5.45 11.33 -0.35
N PRO A 25 -4.91 11.83 0.77
CA PRO A 25 -4.87 13.26 1.01
C PRO A 25 -3.86 13.92 0.08
N ALA A 26 -4.04 15.22 -0.20
CA ALA A 26 -3.08 16.00 -0.99
C ALA A 26 -1.73 16.16 -0.27
N ALA A 27 -1.74 16.25 1.05
CA ALA A 27 -0.58 16.31 1.91
C ALA A 27 -0.76 15.37 3.11
N VAL A 28 0.32 14.74 3.55
CA VAL A 28 0.34 13.87 4.73
C VAL A 28 1.04 14.63 5.85
N ASP A 29 0.36 14.84 6.96
CA ASP A 29 0.93 15.43 8.18
C ASP A 29 0.73 14.49 9.39
N TRP A 30 1.24 14.92 10.54
CA TRP A 30 1.16 14.14 11.77
C TRP A 30 -0.27 13.96 12.29
N GLU A 31 -1.16 14.93 12.04
CA GLU A 31 -2.56 14.84 12.46
C GLU A 31 -3.29 13.79 11.63
N TRP A 32 -3.13 13.86 10.32
CA TRP A 32 -3.70 12.89 9.39
C TRP A 32 -3.20 11.48 9.67
N LEU A 33 -1.90 11.28 9.89
CA LEU A 33 -1.36 9.95 10.22
C LEU A 33 -1.94 9.38 11.52
N ARG A 34 -2.09 10.20 12.57
CA ARG A 34 -2.69 9.76 13.84
C ARG A 34 -4.17 9.45 13.69
N ALA A 35 -4.90 10.22 12.89
CA ALA A 35 -6.32 10.02 12.65
C ALA A 35 -6.63 8.79 11.77
N ASN A 36 -5.65 8.31 10.99
CA ASN A 36 -5.84 7.25 10.00
C ASN A 36 -4.91 6.04 10.25
N PRO A 37 -5.13 5.25 11.32
CA PRO A 37 -4.36 4.03 11.58
C PRO A 37 -4.70 2.87 10.63
N VAL A 38 -5.70 3.05 9.77
CA VAL A 38 -6.17 2.12 8.74
C VAL A 38 -6.73 2.92 7.57
N THR A 39 -6.65 2.36 6.36
CA THR A 39 -7.24 2.93 5.15
C THR A 39 -8.20 1.95 4.46
N PRO A 40 -9.09 2.44 3.57
CA PRO A 40 -9.95 1.57 2.76
C PRO A 40 -9.15 0.55 1.95
N ALA A 41 -8.05 0.98 1.30
CA ALA A 41 -7.17 0.10 0.56
C ALA A 41 -6.52 -0.99 1.43
N ALA A 42 -6.02 -0.64 2.61
CA ALA A 42 -5.47 -1.63 3.55
C ALA A 42 -6.53 -2.64 4.01
N THR A 43 -7.77 -2.19 4.21
CA THR A 43 -8.90 -3.08 4.54
C THR A 43 -9.19 -4.07 3.42
N ARG A 44 -9.22 -3.59 2.15
CA ARG A 44 -9.40 -4.45 0.97
C ARG A 44 -8.27 -5.49 0.86
N LEU A 45 -7.02 -5.05 0.97
CA LEU A 45 -5.86 -5.94 0.88
C LEU A 45 -5.80 -6.95 2.04
N SER A 46 -6.09 -6.54 3.27
CA SER A 46 -6.21 -7.44 4.42
C SER A 46 -7.24 -8.55 4.16
N LYS A 47 -8.42 -8.21 3.62
CA LYS A 47 -9.45 -9.20 3.29
C LYS A 47 -8.97 -10.17 2.19
N ALA A 48 -8.32 -9.65 1.15
CA ALA A 48 -7.80 -10.46 0.05
C ALA A 48 -6.70 -11.43 0.54
N LEU A 49 -5.78 -10.96 1.39
CA LEU A 49 -4.73 -11.79 1.99
C LEU A 49 -5.30 -12.87 2.91
N LYS A 50 -6.30 -12.54 3.74
CA LYS A 50 -7.01 -13.55 4.57
C LYS A 50 -7.65 -14.63 3.70
N HIS A 51 -8.31 -14.23 2.62
CA HIS A 51 -8.92 -15.19 1.68
C HIS A 51 -7.86 -16.07 0.99
N ALA A 52 -6.67 -15.52 0.73
CA ALA A 52 -5.53 -16.27 0.21
C ALA A 52 -4.81 -17.15 1.26
N GLY A 53 -5.31 -17.21 2.51
CA GLY A 53 -4.82 -18.08 3.57
C GLY A 53 -3.76 -17.46 4.48
N PHE A 54 -3.48 -16.15 4.36
CA PHE A 54 -2.55 -15.47 5.26
C PHE A 54 -3.19 -15.22 6.64
N THR A 55 -2.38 -15.34 7.69
CA THR A 55 -2.75 -15.03 9.08
C THR A 55 -1.98 -13.78 9.55
N PHE A 56 -2.43 -13.15 10.65
CA PHE A 56 -1.83 -11.92 11.20
C PHE A 56 -1.82 -10.70 10.26
N VAL A 57 -2.68 -10.72 9.24
CA VAL A 57 -2.82 -9.65 8.24
C VAL A 57 -4.01 -8.75 8.54
N GLY A 58 -4.07 -8.20 9.76
CA GLY A 58 -5.10 -7.22 10.13
C GLY A 58 -4.97 -5.90 9.35
N PRO A 59 -6.05 -5.11 9.17
CA PRO A 59 -5.99 -3.88 8.38
C PRO A 59 -4.91 -2.88 8.81
N THR A 60 -4.67 -2.70 10.12
CA THR A 60 -3.59 -1.83 10.63
C THR A 60 -2.20 -2.35 10.25
N THR A 61 -1.95 -3.66 10.43
CA THR A 61 -0.70 -4.31 10.02
C THR A 61 -0.49 -4.17 8.51
N ILE A 62 -1.56 -4.33 7.73
CA ILE A 62 -1.48 -4.18 6.28
C ILE A 62 -1.25 -2.74 5.88
N TYR A 63 -1.84 -1.76 6.58
CA TYR A 63 -1.53 -0.36 6.29
C TYR A 63 -0.06 -0.03 6.55
N ALA A 64 0.51 -0.49 7.67
CA ALA A 64 1.93 -0.37 7.93
C ALA A 64 2.79 -1.06 6.86
N PHE A 65 2.37 -2.24 6.38
CA PHE A 65 3.02 -2.91 5.26
C PHE A 65 2.98 -2.08 3.97
N MET A 66 1.84 -1.46 3.65
CA MET A 66 1.69 -0.59 2.47
C MET A 66 2.63 0.63 2.55
N GLN A 67 2.83 1.19 3.74
CA GLN A 67 3.80 2.26 3.99
C GLN A 67 5.23 1.77 3.73
N SER A 68 5.62 0.63 4.32
CA SER A 68 6.98 0.09 4.18
C SER A 68 7.33 -0.36 2.76
N MET A 69 6.37 -0.89 2.02
CA MET A 69 6.57 -1.31 0.62
C MET A 69 6.41 -0.15 -0.37
N GLY A 70 6.09 1.03 0.13
CA GLY A 70 5.89 2.21 -0.69
C GLY A 70 4.71 2.09 -1.64
N PHE A 71 3.59 1.47 -1.26
CA PHE A 71 2.33 1.58 -2.01
C PHE A 71 1.68 2.95 -1.77
N VAL A 72 2.07 3.61 -0.70
CA VAL A 72 1.76 4.99 -0.35
C VAL A 72 3.07 5.70 -0.01
N ASN A 73 3.11 7.02 -0.21
CA ASN A 73 4.15 7.86 0.36
C ASN A 73 3.54 8.61 1.54
N ASP A 74 3.81 8.11 2.75
CA ASP A 74 3.33 8.68 4.01
C ASP A 74 4.43 9.44 4.77
N HIS A 75 5.57 9.71 4.12
CA HIS A 75 6.52 10.67 4.65
C HIS A 75 5.81 12.03 4.79
N VAL A 76 5.80 12.55 6.03
CA VAL A 76 5.13 13.81 6.35
C VAL A 76 5.75 14.99 5.60
N GLU A 77 4.98 16.07 5.43
CA GLU A 77 5.51 17.33 4.91
C GLU A 77 6.79 17.78 5.65
N GLY A 78 7.81 18.17 4.88
CA GLY A 78 9.13 18.54 5.41
C GLY A 78 10.06 17.36 5.75
N CYS A 79 9.63 16.10 5.56
CA CYS A 79 10.53 14.95 5.68
C CYS A 79 11.60 14.99 4.58
N CYS A 80 12.87 14.84 4.95
CA CYS A 80 14.01 15.00 4.05
C CYS A 80 14.06 14.00 2.87
N VAL A 81 13.35 12.87 2.95
CA VAL A 81 13.31 11.84 1.90
C VAL A 81 11.99 11.83 1.13
N ARG A 82 11.03 12.71 1.48
CA ARG A 82 9.68 12.65 0.91
C ARG A 82 9.68 12.79 -0.61
N ASP A 83 10.40 13.79 -1.12
CA ASP A 83 10.44 14.11 -2.55
C ASP A 83 11.21 13.04 -3.34
N GLU A 84 12.29 12.51 -2.77
CA GLU A 84 13.03 11.38 -3.33
C GLU A 84 12.13 10.13 -3.44
N CYS A 85 11.43 9.76 -2.36
CA CYS A 85 10.47 8.66 -2.38
C CYS A 85 9.31 8.89 -3.36
N ALA A 86 8.88 10.14 -3.55
CA ALA A 86 7.85 10.48 -4.53
C ALA A 86 8.35 10.28 -5.97
N ALA A 87 9.59 10.71 -6.27
CA ALA A 87 10.22 10.52 -7.56
C ALA A 87 10.42 9.03 -7.88
N GLU A 88 10.96 8.26 -6.93
CA GLU A 88 11.13 6.80 -7.08
C GLU A 88 9.80 6.09 -7.31
N ARG A 89 8.74 6.46 -6.56
CA ARG A 89 7.39 5.91 -6.78
C ARG A 89 6.81 6.31 -8.14
N ALA A 90 7.13 7.48 -8.68
CA ALA A 90 6.68 7.87 -10.01
C ALA A 90 7.41 7.09 -11.12
N ALA A 91 8.70 6.79 -10.92
CA ALA A 91 9.50 6.01 -11.86
C ALA A 91 9.24 4.49 -11.78
N PHE A 92 8.70 4.01 -10.66
CA PHE A 92 8.48 2.58 -10.44
C PHE A 92 7.43 1.98 -11.39
N VAL A 93 7.84 0.97 -12.16
CA VAL A 93 6.94 0.21 -13.03
C VAL A 93 6.21 -0.85 -12.20
N ARG A 94 4.90 -0.68 -12.04
CA ARG A 94 4.06 -1.63 -11.28
C ARG A 94 4.09 -3.01 -11.97
N PRO A 95 4.24 -4.11 -11.22
CA PRO A 95 4.13 -5.44 -11.80
C PRO A 95 2.73 -5.66 -12.39
N ALA A 96 2.67 -6.01 -13.68
CA ALA A 96 1.42 -6.36 -14.33
C ALA A 96 0.91 -7.73 -13.84
N SER A 97 -0.40 -7.86 -13.70
CA SER A 97 -1.04 -9.17 -13.61
C SER A 97 -0.86 -9.91 -14.93
N ALA A 98 -0.57 -11.22 -14.85
CA ALA A 98 -0.55 -12.11 -16.02
C ALA A 98 -1.97 -12.41 -16.51
#